data_AF-A0A958G2A7-F1
#
_entry.id   AF-A0A958G2A7-F1
#
_cell.length_a   1.000
_cell.length_b   1.000
_cell.length_c   1.000
_cell.angle_alpha   90.00
_cell.angle_beta   90.00
_cell.angle_gamma   90.00
#
_symmetry.space_group_name_H-M   'P 1'
#
loop_
_entity.id
_entity.type
_entity.pdbx_description
1 polymer ?
#
loop_
_entity_poly.entity_id
_entity_poly.type
_entity_poly.pdbx_seq_one_letter_code
_entity_poly.pdbx_strand_id
1 'polypeptide(L)'
;MSRGIADLIALVIIIGTLSACSHSKPPIVEDAVRQVPYELQVLKELNDGRNIYVAGQVVAHAQLDLEHALIRLSSWEGMQQVAETFFPLKSSSVQQQLDSARSKSMSKQYLFSLAVPAKNSSDYQLELLWGSEASTYLRKLGEPNQQSLLEVRNVQIQPCMAPDCLPLSISAELVNGGAERITSVKLGVGFSFLDNPPKLDSNGFLSENEEIVEIPALSL
;
A
#
# COMPACT_ATOMS: atom_id res chain seq x y z
N MET A 1 25.61 -7.73 -16.68
CA MET A 1 24.87 -6.91 -17.65
C MET A 1 23.75 -6.23 -16.89
N SER A 2 23.93 -4.95 -16.56
CA SER A 2 22.97 -4.15 -15.80
C SER A 2 21.94 -3.54 -16.76
N ARG A 3 20.65 -3.75 -16.50
CA ARG A 3 19.57 -2.99 -17.14
C ARG A 3 18.93 -2.11 -16.06
N GLY A 4 19.03 -0.81 -16.28
CA GLY A 4 18.49 0.23 -15.41
C GLY A 4 16.97 0.16 -15.32
N ILE A 5 16.47 0.42 -14.11
CA ILE A 5 15.06 0.67 -13.86
C ILE A 5 14.84 2.15 -14.22
N ALA A 6 13.99 2.37 -15.21
CA ALA A 6 13.57 3.70 -15.60
C ALA A 6 12.56 4.21 -14.58
N ASP A 7 12.84 5.38 -13.98
CA ASP A 7 11.88 6.16 -13.21
C ASP A 7 10.74 6.60 -14.15
N LEU A 8 9.57 6.00 -13.99
CA LEU A 8 8.36 6.40 -14.68
C LEU A 8 7.68 7.50 -13.85
N ILE A 9 7.94 8.77 -14.19
CA ILE A 9 7.17 9.90 -13.65
C ILE A 9 5.85 9.95 -14.44
N ALA A 10 4.74 9.61 -13.78
CA ALA A 10 3.41 9.78 -14.37
C ALA A 10 3.04 11.28 -14.44
N LEU A 11 3.00 11.82 -15.66
CA LEU A 11 2.52 13.16 -15.98
C LEU A 11 0.99 13.13 -16.11
N VAL A 12 0.26 13.78 -15.20
CA VAL A 12 -1.18 14.00 -15.31
C VAL A 12 -1.43 15.17 -16.26
N ILE A 13 -1.91 14.90 -17.48
CA ILE A 13 -2.34 15.92 -18.44
C ILE A 13 -3.84 16.17 -18.25
N ILE A 14 -4.21 17.36 -17.77
CA ILE A 14 -5.59 17.84 -17.76
C ILE A 14 -5.89 18.49 -19.12
N ILE A 15 -6.71 17.85 -19.95
CA ILE A 15 -7.17 18.41 -21.22
C ILE A 15 -8.42 19.25 -20.96
N GLY A 16 -8.25 20.57 -20.89
CA GLY A 16 -9.36 21.53 -20.91
C GLY A 16 -9.68 21.96 -22.34
N THR A 17 -10.91 21.75 -22.80
CA THR A 17 -11.39 22.24 -24.09
C THR A 17 -11.73 23.74 -23.99
N LEU A 18 -10.96 24.58 -24.69
CA LEU A 18 -11.24 26.02 -24.82
C LEU A 18 -12.24 26.24 -25.95
N SER A 19 -13.49 26.56 -25.60
CA SER A 19 -14.46 27.13 -26.53
C SER A 19 -14.31 28.65 -26.51
N ALA A 20 -13.91 29.24 -27.63
CA ALA A 20 -13.72 30.66 -27.79
C ALA A 20 -15.04 31.35 -28.16
N CYS A 21 -15.52 32.26 -27.31
CA CYS A 21 -16.51 33.27 -27.72
C CYS A 21 -16.36 34.57 -26.92
N SER A 22 -16.14 35.64 -27.69
CA SER A 22 -16.48 37.05 -27.49
C SER A 22 -15.87 37.86 -26.34
N HIS A 23 -15.24 38.97 -26.75
CA HIS A 23 -14.60 39.98 -25.92
C HIS A 23 -15.60 40.77 -25.08
N SER A 24 -15.63 40.51 -23.78
CA SER A 24 -15.92 41.50 -22.75
C SER A 24 -14.88 41.30 -21.65
N LYS A 25 -14.08 42.33 -21.34
CA LYS A 25 -13.04 42.28 -20.31
C LYS A 25 -13.67 41.74 -19.01
N PRO A 26 -13.44 40.48 -18.62
CA PRO A 26 -14.08 39.94 -17.44
C PRO A 26 -13.57 40.71 -16.22
N PRO A 27 -14.40 40.91 -15.19
CA PRO A 27 -13.88 41.37 -13.91
C PRO A 27 -12.73 40.46 -13.51
N ILE A 28 -11.66 41.03 -12.95
CA ILE A 28 -10.64 40.25 -12.26
C ILE A 28 -11.35 39.65 -11.05
N VAL A 29 -11.96 38.48 -11.27
CA VAL A 29 -12.36 37.58 -10.19
C VAL A 29 -11.02 37.10 -9.67
N GLU A 30 -10.61 37.58 -8.49
CA GLU A 30 -9.60 36.87 -7.71
C GLU A 30 -10.05 35.41 -7.70
N ASP A 31 -9.32 34.56 -8.42
CA ASP A 31 -9.46 33.12 -8.33
C ASP A 31 -9.28 32.79 -6.86
N ALA A 32 -10.39 32.68 -6.14
CA ALA A 32 -10.42 32.11 -4.82
C ALA A 32 -9.87 30.71 -5.01
N VAL A 33 -8.58 30.54 -4.72
CA VAL A 33 -7.86 29.27 -4.79
C VAL A 33 -8.70 28.31 -3.97
N ARG A 34 -9.48 27.48 -4.65
CA ARG A 34 -10.37 26.50 -4.04
C ARG A 34 -9.43 25.48 -3.40
N GLN A 35 -9.09 25.71 -2.14
CA GLN A 35 -8.27 24.78 -1.39
C GLN A 35 -9.02 23.45 -1.39
N VAL A 36 -8.40 22.44 -2.00
CA VAL A 36 -8.95 21.09 -2.04
C VAL A 36 -8.96 20.60 -0.58
N PRO A 37 -10.10 20.13 -0.04
CA PRO A 37 -10.21 19.83 1.38
C PRO A 37 -9.32 18.66 1.81
N TYR A 38 -8.98 17.77 0.87
CA TYR A 38 -8.19 16.57 1.10
C TYR A 38 -7.25 16.33 -0.09
N GLU A 39 -6.01 15.94 0.19
CA GLU A 39 -5.04 15.50 -0.80
C GLU A 39 -4.66 14.05 -0.55
N LEU A 40 -4.51 13.27 -1.63
CA LEU A 40 -4.03 11.91 -1.59
C LEU A 40 -2.63 11.85 -2.21
N GLN A 41 -1.64 11.44 -1.43
CA GLN A 41 -0.24 11.42 -1.84
C GLN A 41 0.29 9.99 -1.80
N VAL A 42 0.85 9.53 -2.93
CA VAL A 42 1.55 8.24 -3.01
C VAL A 42 2.98 8.46 -2.54
N LEU A 43 3.39 7.73 -1.50
CA LEU A 43 4.74 7.80 -0.94
C LEU A 43 5.65 6.72 -1.53
N LYS A 44 5.09 5.52 -1.75
CA LYS A 44 5.79 4.38 -2.33
C LYS A 44 4.83 3.54 -3.14
N GLU A 45 5.29 3.14 -4.33
CA GLU A 45 4.64 2.17 -5.18
C GLU A 45 5.59 1.00 -5.45
N LEU A 46 5.07 -0.22 -5.47
CA LEU A 46 5.79 -1.41 -5.90
C LEU A 46 4.86 -2.32 -6.69
N ASN A 47 5.27 -2.71 -7.89
CA ASN A 47 4.61 -3.75 -8.67
C ASN A 47 5.56 -4.94 -8.82
N ASP A 48 5.17 -6.10 -8.28
CA ASP A 48 5.97 -7.33 -8.34
C ASP A 48 5.47 -8.32 -9.43
N GLY A 49 4.51 -7.90 -10.26
CA GLY A 49 3.84 -8.73 -11.26
C GLY A 49 2.73 -9.63 -10.71
N ARG A 50 2.56 -9.74 -9.39
CA ARG A 50 1.45 -10.46 -8.74
C ARG A 50 0.44 -9.49 -8.13
N ASN A 51 0.92 -8.45 -7.48
CA ASN A 51 0.19 -7.42 -6.76
C ASN A 51 0.83 -6.04 -7.00
N ILE A 52 0.00 -5.00 -6.97
CA ILE A 52 0.40 -3.60 -6.91
C ILE A 52 0.26 -3.16 -5.45
N TYR A 53 1.36 -2.74 -4.86
CA TYR A 53 1.45 -2.23 -3.50
C TYR A 53 1.56 -0.72 -3.53
N VAL A 54 0.70 -0.05 -2.77
CA VAL A 54 0.70 1.39 -2.63
C VAL A 54 0.72 1.75 -1.15
N ALA A 55 1.78 2.45 -0.74
CA ALA A 55 1.83 3.14 0.54
C ALA A 55 1.71 4.64 0.30
N GLY A 56 0.87 5.30 1.09
CA GLY A 56 0.57 6.70 0.87
C GLY A 56 0.07 7.40 2.12
N GLN A 57 -0.33 8.65 1.92
CA GLN A 57 -0.92 9.48 2.97
C GLN A 57 -2.08 10.32 2.45
N VAL A 58 -3.06 10.53 3.32
CA VAL A 58 -4.11 11.54 3.15
C VAL A 58 -3.72 12.77 3.94
N VAL A 59 -3.64 13.92 3.28
CA VAL A 59 -3.47 15.22 3.93
C VAL A 59 -4.82 15.91 3.96
N ALA A 60 -5.40 16.06 5.16
CA ALA A 60 -6.69 16.69 5.36
C ALA A 60 -6.50 18.15 5.81
N HIS A 61 -6.90 19.09 4.95
CA HIS A 61 -6.92 20.53 5.21
C HIS A 61 -8.25 20.98 5.84
N ALA A 62 -9.25 20.10 5.84
CA ALA A 62 -10.54 20.26 6.50
C ALA A 62 -10.82 19.08 7.46
N GLN A 63 -11.87 19.19 8.29
CA GLN A 63 -12.30 18.07 9.13
C GLN A 63 -12.72 16.89 8.26
N LEU A 64 -12.10 15.73 8.48
CA LEU A 64 -12.42 14.47 7.83
C LEU A 64 -13.10 13.55 8.85
N ASP A 65 -14.31 13.08 8.54
CA ASP A 65 -15.00 12.09 9.36
C ASP A 65 -14.48 10.69 9.02
N LEU A 66 -13.60 10.17 9.88
CA LEU A 66 -12.91 8.89 9.68
C LEU A 66 -13.88 7.70 9.70
N GLU A 67 -15.03 7.83 10.36
CA GLU A 67 -16.09 6.81 10.39
C GLU A 67 -16.70 6.59 9.00
N HIS A 68 -16.61 7.60 8.14
CA HIS A 68 -17.16 7.60 6.80
C HIS A 68 -16.09 7.95 5.78
N ALA A 69 -14.85 7.49 5.97
CA ALA A 69 -13.76 7.69 5.02
C ALA A 69 -12.92 6.43 4.82
N LEU A 70 -12.53 6.16 3.58
CA LEU A 70 -11.68 5.02 3.23
C LEU A 70 -10.84 5.30 1.99
N ILE A 71 -9.78 4.53 1.80
CA ILE A 71 -9.00 4.47 0.57
C ILE A 71 -9.41 3.26 -0.24
N ARG A 72 -9.63 3.44 -1.53
CA ARG A 72 -9.87 2.37 -2.50
C ARG A 72 -8.68 2.28 -3.45
N LEU A 73 -8.15 1.07 -3.62
CA LEU A 73 -7.19 0.74 -4.66
C LEU A 73 -7.83 -0.27 -5.61
N SER A 74 -8.02 0.10 -6.86
CA SER A 74 -8.64 -0.74 -7.90
C SER A 74 -7.64 -1.05 -8.99
N SER A 75 -7.64 -2.27 -9.52
CA SER A 75 -6.87 -2.64 -10.71
C SER A 75 -7.79 -2.84 -11.91
N TRP A 76 -7.28 -2.50 -13.10
CA TRP A 76 -8.04 -2.40 -14.33
C TRP A 76 -7.35 -3.15 -15.47
N GLU A 77 -8.14 -3.84 -16.30
CA GLU A 77 -7.72 -4.42 -17.58
C GLU A 77 -8.46 -3.65 -18.69
N GLY A 78 -7.78 -2.68 -19.30
CA GLY A 78 -8.42 -1.73 -20.21
C GLY A 78 -9.47 -0.88 -19.50
N MET A 79 -10.76 -1.06 -19.84
CA MET A 79 -11.87 -0.31 -19.23
C MET A 79 -12.63 -1.12 -18.17
N GLN A 80 -12.20 -2.33 -17.85
CA GLN A 80 -12.86 -3.20 -16.89
C GLN A 80 -12.08 -3.24 -15.58
N GLN A 81 -12.75 -2.92 -14.47
CA GLN A 81 -12.19 -3.14 -13.14
C GLN A 81 -12.13 -4.65 -12.86
N VAL A 82 -10.94 -5.16 -12.53
CA VAL A 82 -10.70 -6.60 -12.31
C VAL A 82 -10.54 -6.96 -10.84
N ALA A 83 -10.04 -6.05 -10.01
CA ALA A 83 -9.99 -6.23 -8.56
C ALA A 83 -10.06 -4.87 -7.83
N GLU A 84 -10.42 -4.91 -6.56
CA GLU A 84 -10.36 -3.75 -5.66
C GLU A 84 -10.04 -4.18 -4.23
N THR A 85 -9.33 -3.31 -3.52
CA THR A 85 -9.01 -3.44 -2.09
C THR A 85 -9.33 -2.13 -1.39
N PHE A 86 -9.79 -2.22 -0.14
CA PHE A 86 -10.23 -1.06 0.64
C PHE A 86 -9.48 -0.95 1.97
N PHE A 87 -9.22 0.28 2.39
CA PHE A 87 -8.58 0.61 3.66
C PHE A 87 -9.42 1.66 4.40
N PRO A 88 -10.18 1.27 5.44
CA PRO A 88 -10.94 2.21 6.27
C PRO A 88 -10.01 3.14 7.06
N LEU A 89 -10.23 4.45 7.00
CA LEU A 89 -9.39 5.41 7.73
C LEU A 89 -9.63 5.42 9.26
N LYS A 90 -10.73 4.81 9.71
CA LYS A 90 -10.96 4.52 11.14
C LYS A 90 -10.08 3.38 11.68
N SER A 91 -9.37 2.64 10.82
CA SER A 91 -8.58 1.49 11.25
C SER A 91 -7.57 1.87 12.34
N SER A 92 -7.39 1.00 13.33
CA SER A 92 -6.39 1.13 14.41
C SER A 92 -4.95 1.27 13.89
N SER A 93 -4.72 0.88 12.63
CA SER A 93 -3.43 0.97 11.96
C SER A 93 -3.14 2.33 11.34
N VAL A 94 -4.12 3.23 11.32
CA VAL A 94 -3.93 4.61 10.85
C VAL A 94 -3.16 5.39 11.90
N GLN A 95 -1.86 5.59 11.64
CA GLN A 95 -1.04 6.46 12.46
C GLN A 95 -1.33 7.91 12.07
N GLN A 96 -2.12 8.59 12.91
CA GLN A 96 -2.28 10.03 12.79
C GLN A 96 -0.96 10.70 13.17
N GLN A 97 -0.22 11.18 12.17
CA GLN A 97 0.90 12.07 12.44
C GLN A 97 0.32 13.45 12.75
N LEU A 98 0.38 13.84 14.03
CA LEU A 98 0.13 15.23 14.41
C LEU A 98 1.30 16.07 13.93
N ASP A 99 1.00 17.08 13.12
CA ASP A 99 1.98 18.04 12.63
C ASP A 99 2.81 18.60 13.79
N SER A 100 4.11 18.66 13.53
CA SER A 100 5.15 19.18 14.41
C SER A 100 4.76 20.55 14.96
N ALA A 101 5.00 20.76 16.26
CA ALA A 101 4.58 21.88 17.10
C ALA A 101 5.03 23.31 16.69
N ARG A 102 5.33 23.59 15.41
CA ARG A 102 5.82 24.88 14.92
C ARG A 102 5.16 25.42 13.67
N SER A 103 4.27 24.70 13.00
CA SER A 103 3.58 25.22 11.81
C SER A 103 2.10 25.45 12.10
N LYS A 104 1.62 26.65 11.77
CA LYS A 104 0.24 27.12 11.97
C LYS A 104 -0.78 26.46 11.00
N SER A 105 -0.35 25.40 10.30
CA SER A 105 -1.18 24.61 9.39
C SER A 105 -1.89 23.52 10.19
N MET A 106 -3.22 23.53 10.19
CA MET A 106 -4.05 22.52 10.86
C MET A 106 -4.26 21.26 9.99
N SER A 107 -3.29 20.92 9.15
CA SER A 107 -3.35 19.72 8.32
C SER A 107 -3.23 18.47 9.20
N LYS A 108 -4.09 17.47 8.98
CA LYS A 108 -3.95 16.15 9.58
C LYS A 108 -3.48 15.16 8.53
N GLN A 109 -2.52 14.32 8.90
CA GLN A 109 -1.95 13.32 8.00
C GLN A 109 -2.34 11.90 8.45
N TYR A 110 -2.82 11.10 7.51
CA TYR A 110 -3.25 9.71 7.75
C TYR A 110 -2.51 8.77 6.81
N LEU A 111 -1.66 7.91 7.36
CA LEU A 111 -0.89 6.93 6.58
C LEU A 111 -1.73 5.69 6.26
N PHE A 112 -1.52 5.12 5.07
CA PHE A 112 -2.15 3.86 4.65
C PHE A 112 -1.20 3.00 3.80
N SER A 113 -1.51 1.71 3.76
CA SER A 113 -0.91 0.73 2.85
C SER A 113 -2.01 -0.16 2.28
N LEU A 114 -1.95 -0.41 0.97
CA LEU A 114 -2.90 -1.24 0.24
C LEU A 114 -2.15 -2.11 -0.77
N ALA A 115 -2.69 -3.31 -0.99
CA ALA A 115 -2.27 -4.20 -2.07
C ALA A 115 -3.49 -4.62 -2.90
N VAL A 116 -3.37 -4.61 -4.22
CA VAL A 116 -4.39 -5.14 -5.14
C VAL A 116 -3.74 -6.12 -6.10
N PRO A 117 -4.40 -7.23 -6.48
CA PRO A 117 -3.89 -8.14 -7.50
C PRO A 117 -3.58 -7.42 -8.83
N ALA A 118 -2.37 -7.68 -9.35
CA ALA A 118 -1.86 -7.14 -10.61
C ALA A 118 -2.05 -8.09 -11.80
N LYS A 119 -2.55 -9.31 -11.55
CA LYS A 119 -2.67 -10.33 -12.60
C LYS A 119 -3.64 -9.85 -13.68
N ASN A 120 -3.12 -9.69 -14.90
CA ASN A 120 -3.83 -9.17 -16.08
C ASN A 120 -4.25 -7.70 -16.00
N SER A 121 -3.83 -6.94 -14.98
CA SER A 121 -4.13 -5.51 -14.94
C SER A 121 -3.16 -4.72 -15.83
N SER A 122 -3.68 -3.82 -16.65
CA SER A 122 -2.90 -2.80 -17.36
C SER A 122 -2.65 -1.56 -16.50
N ASP A 123 -3.60 -1.22 -15.62
CA ASP A 123 -3.61 0.04 -14.88
C ASP A 123 -4.16 -0.15 -13.47
N TYR A 124 -3.97 0.86 -12.62
CA TYR A 124 -4.59 0.93 -11.30
C TYR A 124 -5.10 2.34 -10.99
N GLN A 125 -6.05 2.44 -10.08
CA GLN A 125 -6.63 3.68 -9.62
C GLN A 125 -6.68 3.69 -8.09
N LEU A 126 -6.20 4.79 -7.51
CA LEU A 126 -6.22 5.04 -6.08
C LEU A 126 -7.15 6.22 -5.77
N GLU A 127 -8.10 6.02 -4.86
CA GLU A 127 -9.11 7.02 -4.53
C GLU A 127 -9.31 7.14 -3.02
N LEU A 128 -9.53 8.36 -2.55
CA LEU A 128 -10.10 8.63 -1.24
C LEU A 128 -11.62 8.76 -1.42
N LEU A 129 -12.40 7.88 -0.77
CA LEU A 129 -13.85 7.98 -0.72
C LEU A 129 -14.25 8.53 0.66
N TRP A 130 -15.24 9.43 0.71
CA TRP A 130 -15.74 9.97 1.98
C TRP A 130 -17.26 10.22 1.98
N GLY A 131 -17.83 10.39 3.18
CA GLY A 131 -19.26 10.64 3.37
C GLY A 131 -20.13 9.48 2.88
N SER A 132 -21.15 9.79 2.08
CA SER A 132 -22.11 8.80 1.58
C SER A 132 -21.49 7.79 0.61
N GLU A 133 -20.45 8.18 -0.12
CA GLU A 133 -19.75 7.28 -1.06
C GLU A 133 -19.04 6.17 -0.29
N ALA A 134 -18.22 6.54 0.71
CA ALA A 134 -17.53 5.59 1.57
C ALA A 134 -18.49 4.69 2.36
N SER A 135 -19.59 5.25 2.87
CA SER A 135 -20.59 4.54 3.69
C SER A 135 -21.11 3.27 3.00
N THR A 136 -21.28 3.32 1.67
CA THR A 136 -21.78 2.17 0.88
C THR A 136 -20.80 1.01 0.90
N TYR A 137 -19.50 1.31 0.84
CA TYR A 137 -18.43 0.30 0.84
C TYR A 137 -18.08 -0.16 2.25
N LEU A 138 -18.10 0.72 3.25
CA LEU A 138 -17.88 0.35 4.65
C LEU A 138 -18.89 -0.70 5.14
N ARG A 139 -20.15 -0.61 4.67
CA ARG A 139 -21.16 -1.63 4.95
C ARG A 139 -20.84 -3.00 4.33
N LYS A 140 -20.19 -3.02 3.16
CA LYS A 140 -19.74 -4.26 2.49
C LYS A 140 -18.52 -4.88 3.20
N LEU A 141 -17.66 -4.04 3.77
CA LEU A 141 -16.48 -4.46 4.54
C LEU A 141 -16.82 -4.99 5.93
N GLY A 142 -18.09 -4.93 6.35
CA GLY A 142 -18.57 -5.49 7.61
C GLY A 142 -18.47 -7.02 7.73
N GLU A 143 -18.02 -7.72 6.68
CA GLU A 143 -17.55 -9.10 6.77
C GLU A 143 -16.01 -9.13 6.81
N PRO A 144 -15.40 -9.72 7.86
CA PRO A 144 -13.96 -9.68 8.07
C PRO A 144 -13.26 -10.60 7.07
N ASN A 145 -13.01 -10.08 5.87
CA ASN A 145 -12.15 -10.71 4.88
C ASN A 145 -10.93 -9.85 4.56
N GLN A 146 -10.52 -8.99 5.51
CA GLN A 146 -9.20 -8.38 5.51
C GLN A 146 -8.20 -9.45 5.97
N GLN A 147 -7.75 -10.28 5.02
CA GLN A 147 -6.64 -11.17 5.27
C GLN A 147 -5.39 -10.32 5.48
N SER A 148 -4.86 -10.31 6.70
CA SER A 148 -3.49 -9.87 6.97
C SER A 148 -2.55 -10.72 6.12
N LEU A 149 -2.12 -10.15 5.00
CA LEU A 149 -1.32 -10.84 4.00
C LEU A 149 0.16 -10.53 4.27
N LEU A 150 0.71 -11.12 5.32
CA LEU A 150 2.16 -11.10 5.50
C LEU A 150 2.77 -12.13 4.55
N GLU A 151 3.59 -11.67 3.63
CA GLU A 151 4.26 -12.53 2.66
C GLU A 151 5.78 -12.47 2.79
N VAL A 152 6.43 -13.62 2.64
CA VAL A 152 7.88 -13.75 2.49
C VAL A 152 8.20 -13.86 1.01
N ARG A 153 9.06 -12.98 0.50
CA ARG A 153 9.36 -12.82 -0.93
C ARG A 153 10.86 -12.73 -1.19
N ASN A 154 11.25 -12.86 -2.46
CA ASN A 154 12.62 -12.69 -2.93
C ASN A 154 13.64 -13.49 -2.09
N VAL A 155 13.29 -14.73 -1.73
CA VAL A 155 14.15 -15.61 -0.96
C VAL A 155 15.39 -15.96 -1.79
N GLN A 156 16.56 -15.52 -1.35
CA GLN A 156 17.85 -15.81 -1.95
C GLN A 156 18.70 -16.59 -0.96
N ILE A 157 19.37 -17.61 -1.46
CA ILE A 157 20.31 -18.42 -0.70
C ILE A 157 21.67 -18.22 -1.35
N GLN A 158 22.63 -17.72 -0.59
CA GLN A 158 23.99 -17.47 -1.08
C GLN A 158 25.03 -18.06 -0.13
N PRO A 159 26.20 -18.46 -0.63
CA PRO A 159 27.30 -18.88 0.23
C PRO A 159 27.67 -17.74 1.18
N CYS A 160 27.75 -18.02 2.47
CA CYS A 160 28.21 -17.01 3.40
C CYS A 160 29.74 -16.99 3.45
N MET A 161 30.31 -15.80 3.21
CA MET A 161 31.77 -15.59 3.12
C MET A 161 32.37 -14.97 4.39
N ALA A 162 31.57 -14.78 5.44
CA ALA A 162 32.04 -14.21 6.70
C ALA A 162 32.70 -15.28 7.60
N PRO A 163 33.67 -14.91 8.47
CA PRO A 163 34.41 -15.86 9.28
C PRO A 163 33.55 -16.68 10.27
N ASP A 164 32.40 -16.15 10.68
CA ASP A 164 31.54 -16.69 11.75
C ASP A 164 30.10 -16.97 11.29
N CYS A 165 29.91 -17.36 10.03
CA CYS A 165 28.58 -17.71 9.54
C CYS A 165 28.47 -19.18 9.11
N LEU A 166 27.25 -19.71 9.21
CA LEU A 166 26.86 -20.95 8.56
C LEU A 166 27.20 -20.88 7.06
N PRO A 167 27.44 -22.02 6.38
CA PRO A 167 27.90 -22.04 4.98
C PRO A 167 26.96 -21.33 4.00
N LEU A 168 25.73 -21.03 4.42
CA LEU A 168 24.68 -20.40 3.64
C LEU A 168 24.10 -19.20 4.39
N SER A 169 23.83 -18.14 3.66
CA SER A 169 23.05 -16.97 4.09
C SER A 169 21.73 -16.98 3.32
N ILE A 170 20.63 -16.81 4.04
CA ILE A 170 19.29 -16.66 3.46
C ILE A 170 18.89 -15.20 3.63
N SER A 171 18.55 -14.54 2.53
CA SER A 171 17.90 -13.22 2.55
C SER A 171 16.51 -13.33 1.97
N ALA A 172 15.56 -12.59 2.54
CA ALA A 172 14.20 -12.51 2.06
C ALA A 172 13.62 -11.13 2.38
N GLU A 173 12.58 -10.76 1.64
CA GLU A 173 11.80 -9.56 1.87
C GLU A 173 10.49 -9.93 2.56
N LEU A 174 10.21 -9.26 3.68
CA LEU A 174 8.89 -9.30 4.32
C LEU A 174 8.03 -8.20 3.74
N VAL A 175 6.88 -8.57 3.19
CA VAL A 175 5.92 -7.62 2.61
C VAL A 175 4.60 -7.76 3.34
N ASN A 176 4.15 -6.65 3.91
CA ASN A 176 2.81 -6.54 4.47
C ASN A 176 1.86 -6.06 3.37
N GLY A 177 1.06 -6.98 2.82
CA GLY A 177 -0.04 -6.66 1.91
C GLY A 177 -1.36 -6.35 2.63
N GLY A 178 -1.39 -6.45 3.96
CA GLY A 178 -2.56 -6.19 4.77
C GLY A 178 -2.77 -4.70 5.07
N ALA A 179 -4.00 -4.36 5.46
CA ALA A 179 -4.34 -3.05 5.99
C ALA A 179 -3.85 -2.84 7.44
N GLU A 180 -3.59 -3.91 8.16
CA GLU A 180 -3.12 -3.82 9.54
C GLU A 180 -1.59 -3.72 9.61
N ARG A 181 -1.09 -2.81 10.44
CA ARG A 181 0.36 -2.70 10.68
C ARG A 181 0.83 -3.92 11.46
N ILE A 182 1.91 -4.54 10.98
CA ILE A 182 2.48 -5.72 11.63
C ILE A 182 3.62 -5.26 12.53
N THR A 183 3.40 -5.35 13.85
CA THR A 183 4.37 -4.90 14.86
C THR A 183 5.40 -5.96 15.24
N SER A 184 5.13 -7.22 14.93
CA SER A 184 6.03 -8.34 15.18
C SER A 184 5.82 -9.45 14.15
N VAL A 185 6.93 -10.08 13.75
CA VAL A 185 6.94 -11.26 12.88
C VAL A 185 7.78 -12.34 13.53
N LYS A 186 7.29 -13.58 13.50
CA LYS A 186 8.05 -14.78 13.84
C LYS A 186 8.32 -15.54 12.56
N LEU A 187 9.59 -15.68 12.20
CA LEU A 187 10.01 -16.51 11.07
C LEU A 187 10.59 -17.82 11.60
N GLY A 188 10.00 -18.94 11.18
CA GLY A 188 10.62 -20.25 11.30
C GLY A 188 11.53 -20.49 10.12
N VAL A 189 12.80 -20.78 10.38
CA VAL A 189 13.77 -21.20 9.35
C VAL A 189 14.27 -22.59 9.71
N GLY A 190 14.12 -23.54 8.80
CA GLY A 190 14.56 -24.91 8.97
C GLY A 190 15.08 -25.51 7.68
N PHE A 191 15.96 -26.49 7.79
CA PHE A 191 16.44 -27.28 6.66
C PHE A 191 15.84 -28.69 6.77
N SER A 192 15.21 -29.15 5.69
CA SER A 192 14.82 -30.56 5.56
C SER A 192 15.61 -31.19 4.42
N PHE A 193 16.28 -32.30 4.72
CA PHE A 193 16.88 -33.16 3.71
C PHE A 193 15.79 -34.13 3.25
N LEU A 194 15.27 -33.90 2.04
CA LEU A 194 14.17 -34.69 1.48
C LEU A 194 14.69 -35.52 0.33
N ASP A 195 14.76 -36.85 0.51
CA ASP A 195 15.08 -37.80 -0.58
C ASP A 195 13.97 -37.81 -1.66
N ASN A 196 12.76 -37.41 -1.29
CA ASN A 196 11.64 -37.10 -2.18
C ASN A 196 10.87 -35.92 -1.59
N PRO A 197 10.81 -34.74 -2.22
CA PRO A 197 10.18 -33.58 -1.62
C PRO A 197 8.65 -33.77 -1.53
N PRO A 198 8.04 -33.89 -0.34
CA PRO A 198 6.60 -33.87 -0.23
C PRO A 198 6.09 -32.45 -0.52
N LYS A 199 4.83 -32.35 -0.97
CA LYS A 199 4.10 -31.08 -0.94
C LYS A 199 4.20 -30.54 0.49
N LEU A 200 4.74 -29.33 0.65
CA LEU A 200 4.80 -28.62 1.93
C LEU A 200 3.43 -28.69 2.62
N ASP A 201 3.37 -29.41 3.75
CA ASP A 201 2.15 -29.53 4.51
C ASP A 201 1.88 -28.18 5.20
N SER A 202 0.83 -27.50 4.77
CA SER A 202 0.44 -26.19 5.30
C SER A 202 -0.27 -26.28 6.66
N ASN A 203 -0.42 -27.50 7.21
CA ASN A 203 -1.14 -27.77 8.45
C ASN A 203 -0.37 -27.38 9.74
N GLY A 204 0.70 -26.59 9.65
CA GLY A 204 1.31 -25.94 10.80
C GLY A 204 2.17 -26.82 11.71
N PHE A 205 2.60 -28.00 11.25
CA PHE A 205 3.62 -28.78 11.95
C PHE A 205 5.01 -28.22 11.63
N LEU A 206 5.50 -27.37 12.53
CA LEU A 206 6.88 -26.89 12.55
C LEU A 206 7.81 -28.10 12.73
N SER A 207 8.84 -28.24 11.90
CA SER A 207 9.83 -29.30 12.07
C SER A 207 10.60 -29.10 13.39
N GLU A 208 10.99 -30.18 14.08
CA GLU A 208 11.79 -30.12 15.32
C GLU A 208 13.13 -29.36 15.16
N ASN A 209 13.57 -29.13 13.92
CA ASN A 209 14.80 -28.43 13.56
C ASN A 209 14.58 -26.98 13.07
N GLU A 210 13.44 -26.37 13.36
CA GLU A 210 13.19 -24.95 13.04
C GLU A 210 13.71 -24.01 14.13
N GLU A 211 14.52 -23.04 13.73
CA GLU A 211 14.88 -21.91 14.58
C GLU A 211 13.85 -20.79 14.39
N ILE A 212 13.27 -20.32 15.51
CA ILE A 212 12.35 -19.20 15.51
C ILE A 212 13.15 -17.92 15.69
N VAL A 213 13.16 -17.08 14.65
CA VAL A 213 13.74 -15.74 14.70
C VAL A 213 12.62 -14.75 14.94
N GLU A 214 12.64 -14.09 16.10
CA GLU A 214 11.79 -12.94 16.36
C GLU A 214 12.45 -11.70 15.78
N ILE A 215 11.69 -10.97 14.94
CA ILE A 215 12.16 -9.68 14.39
C ILE A 215 11.39 -8.56 15.10
N PRO A 216 11.94 -7.97 16.16
CA PRO A 216 11.28 -6.91 16.91
C PRO A 216 11.32 -5.58 16.14
N ALA A 217 10.38 -4.70 16.49
CA ALA A 217 10.33 -3.32 15.99
C ALA A 217 10.21 -3.16 14.46
N LEU A 218 9.50 -4.07 13.80
CA LEU A 218 9.15 -3.91 12.40
C LEU A 218 8.14 -2.77 12.21
N SER A 219 8.34 -1.99 11.14
CA SER A 219 7.41 -0.96 10.70
C SER A 219 6.94 -1.28 9.29
N LEU A 220 6.28 -2.43 9.15
CA LEU A 220 5.72 -2.96 7.91
C LEU A 220 4.20 -2.78 7.85
#